data_AF-A0AAP4C6S6-F1
#
_entry.id   AF-A0AAP4C6S6-F1
#
_cell.length_a   1.000
_cell.length_b   1.000
_cell.length_c   1.000
_cell.angle_alpha   90.00
_cell.angle_beta   90.00
_cell.angle_gamma   90.00
#
_symmetry.space_group_name_H-M   'P 1'
#
loop_
_entity.id
_entity.type
_entity.pdbx_description
1 polymer ?
#
loop_
_entity_poly.entity_id
_entity_poly.type
_entity_poly.pdbx_seq_one_letter_code
_entity_poly.pdbx_strand_id
1 'polypeptide(L)'
;MSSSYSLIQAGAAPQNPGVLERLPAGFKFAALFVLSIVTYLIPWMRVQLGLLVAAFLIALLPRIPFMRLVKSLLFSVMIVGLVVAIMAWQQDLTRGIHFGMRLLTLVLLAFAVTASTTFPQMLRVFEKIVAPLRWVGVNTENISMAMALTVRFVPHLMGMYREVREAQIARGLERNAVALIVPLIFRTLKTSEQVAQALDARSFNTQERGNRKR
;
A
#
# COMPACT_ATOMS: atom_id res chain seq x y z
N MET A 1 -0.95 25.50 -31.00
CA MET A 1 -0.20 24.39 -30.33
C MET A 1 -0.17 24.49 -28.80
N SER A 2 -1.21 25.08 -28.16
CA SER A 2 -1.34 25.19 -26.68
C SER A 2 -2.52 24.37 -26.12
N SER A 3 -3.39 23.84 -26.98
CA SER A 3 -4.67 23.24 -26.57
C SER A 3 -4.60 21.77 -26.12
N SER A 4 -3.42 21.12 -26.14
CA SER A 4 -3.29 19.69 -25.84
C SER A 4 -2.85 19.37 -24.41
N TYR A 5 -2.50 20.38 -23.60
CA TYR A 5 -2.06 20.17 -22.20
C TYR A 5 -3.20 20.18 -21.18
N SER A 6 -4.40 20.64 -21.53
CA SER A 6 -5.57 20.63 -20.64
C SER A 6 -6.23 19.26 -20.48
N LEU A 7 -5.98 18.30 -21.40
CA LEU A 7 -6.61 16.98 -21.37
C LEU A 7 -5.90 15.95 -20.49
N ILE A 8 -4.65 16.19 -20.08
CA ILE A 8 -3.90 15.27 -19.18
C ILE A 8 -4.12 15.61 -17.70
N GLN A 9 -4.63 16.81 -17.39
CA GLN A 9 -5.02 17.21 -16.03
C GLN A 9 -6.50 16.90 -15.71
N ALA A 10 -7.20 16.21 -16.61
CA ALA A 10 -8.55 15.67 -16.40
C ALA A 10 -8.53 14.21 -15.92
N GLY A 11 -7.45 13.77 -15.28
CA GLY A 11 -7.41 12.57 -14.44
C GLY A 11 -8.16 12.77 -13.12
N ALA A 12 -9.35 13.39 -13.20
CA ALA A 12 -10.26 13.62 -12.12
C ALA A 12 -10.57 12.28 -11.47
N ALA A 13 -10.16 12.13 -10.22
CA ALA A 13 -10.68 11.12 -9.33
C ALA A 13 -12.22 11.09 -9.47
N PRO A 14 -12.84 9.91 -9.60
CA PRO A 14 -14.27 9.81 -9.85
C PRO A 14 -15.04 10.63 -8.81
N GLN A 15 -15.84 11.58 -9.29
CA GLN A 15 -16.54 12.61 -8.52
C GLN A 15 -17.72 12.06 -7.69
N ASN A 16 -17.79 10.75 -7.49
CA ASN A 16 -18.80 10.12 -6.66
C ASN A 16 -18.17 8.92 -5.95
N PRO A 17 -17.46 9.13 -4.83
CA PRO A 17 -16.92 8.02 -4.09
C PRO A 17 -18.08 7.21 -3.52
N GLY A 18 -18.15 5.93 -3.89
CA GLY A 18 -19.14 5.00 -3.36
C GLY A 18 -19.07 4.95 -1.84
N VAL A 19 -20.15 4.50 -1.20
CA VAL A 19 -20.30 4.47 0.28
C VAL A 19 -19.11 3.78 0.98
N LEU A 20 -18.37 2.89 0.31
CA LEU A 20 -17.16 2.21 0.80
C LEU A 20 -15.84 3.01 0.69
N GLU A 21 -15.75 4.05 -0.14
CA GLU A 21 -14.59 4.96 -0.20
C GLU A 21 -14.59 6.00 0.92
N ARG A 22 -15.74 6.20 1.56
CA ARG A 22 -15.89 7.06 2.74
C ARG A 22 -15.54 6.36 4.05
N LEU A 23 -15.45 5.03 4.08
CA LEU A 23 -15.04 4.32 5.30
C LEU A 23 -13.55 4.53 5.56
N PRO A 24 -13.17 4.97 6.78
CA PRO A 24 -11.78 5.16 7.13
C PRO A 24 -11.02 3.84 6.92
N ALA A 25 -9.87 3.91 6.26
CA ALA A 25 -9.01 2.75 5.97
C ALA A 25 -8.75 1.90 7.22
N GLY A 26 -8.69 2.53 8.40
CA GLY A 26 -8.53 1.83 9.68
C GLY A 26 -9.65 0.83 9.97
N PHE A 27 -10.91 1.14 9.61
CA PHE A 27 -12.02 0.20 9.79
C PHE A 27 -11.92 -0.97 8.80
N LYS A 28 -11.41 -0.75 7.59
CA LYS A 28 -11.20 -1.82 6.60
C LYS A 28 -10.12 -2.81 7.07
N PHE A 29 -9.00 -2.30 7.59
CA PHE A 29 -7.95 -3.14 8.16
C PHE A 29 -8.39 -3.84 9.44
N ALA A 30 -9.13 -3.15 10.32
CA ALA A 30 -9.70 -3.77 11.51
C ALA A 30 -10.71 -4.87 11.15
N ALA A 31 -11.59 -4.62 10.18
CA ALA A 31 -12.52 -5.62 9.68
C ALA A 31 -11.78 -6.82 9.08
N LEU A 32 -10.71 -6.61 8.31
CA LEU A 32 -9.86 -7.68 7.78
C LEU A 32 -9.18 -8.48 8.88
N PHE A 33 -8.68 -7.82 9.92
CA PHE A 33 -8.06 -8.46 11.08
C PHE A 33 -9.07 -9.31 11.86
N VAL A 34 -10.25 -8.74 12.16
CA VAL A 34 -11.34 -9.45 12.83
C VAL A 34 -11.84 -10.62 11.98
N LEU A 35 -12.04 -10.43 10.67
CA LEU A 35 -12.47 -11.49 9.76
C LEU A 35 -11.43 -12.63 9.71
N SER A 36 -10.14 -12.30 9.72
CA SER A 36 -9.06 -13.29 9.76
C SER A 36 -9.12 -14.16 11.02
N ILE A 37 -9.37 -13.53 12.18
CA ILE A 37 -9.55 -14.21 13.47
C ILE A 37 -10.83 -15.06 13.46
N VAL A 38 -11.95 -14.52 12.98
CA VAL A 38 -13.23 -15.25 12.88
C VAL A 38 -13.10 -16.47 11.98
N THR A 39 -12.41 -16.35 10.83
CA THR A 39 -12.13 -17.47 9.93
C THR A 39 -11.20 -18.52 10.58
N TYR A 40 -10.42 -18.14 11.59
CA TYR A 40 -9.60 -19.08 12.37
C TYR A 40 -10.43 -19.82 13.42
N LEU A 41 -11.27 -19.11 14.17
CA LEU A 41 -11.96 -19.66 15.34
C LEU A 41 -13.17 -20.53 14.98
N ILE A 42 -13.77 -20.34 13.80
CA ILE A 42 -15.01 -21.03 13.41
C ILE A 42 -14.75 -22.01 12.26
N PRO A 43 -14.52 -23.31 12.54
CA PRO A 43 -14.28 -24.33 11.51
C PRO A 43 -15.56 -24.84 10.82
N TRP A 44 -16.68 -24.12 10.93
CA TRP A 44 -17.97 -24.57 10.40
C TRP A 44 -18.09 -24.29 8.91
N MET A 45 -18.27 -25.35 8.09
CA MET A 45 -18.33 -25.28 6.61
C MET A 45 -19.32 -24.23 6.09
N ARG A 46 -20.49 -24.11 6.73
CA ARG A 46 -21.55 -23.16 6.34
C ARG A 46 -21.15 -21.70 6.55
N VAL A 47 -20.45 -21.41 7.66
CA VAL A 47 -19.99 -20.06 7.99
C VAL A 47 -18.89 -19.65 7.03
N GLN A 48 -18.00 -20.57 6.67
CA GLN A 48 -16.92 -20.35 5.73
C GLN A 48 -17.41 -20.05 4.31
N LEU A 49 -18.45 -20.76 3.84
CA LEU A 49 -19.10 -20.47 2.56
C LEU A 49 -19.75 -19.08 2.56
N GLY A 50 -20.46 -18.72 3.63
CA GLY A 50 -21.06 -17.40 3.79
C GLY A 50 -20.01 -16.27 3.79
N LEU A 51 -18.87 -16.50 4.44
CA LEU A 51 -17.76 -15.55 4.49
C LEU A 51 -17.08 -15.37 3.13
N LEU A 52 -16.94 -16.46 2.36
CA LEU A 52 -16.40 -16.41 1.00
C LEU A 52 -17.33 -15.61 0.08
N VAL A 53 -18.64 -15.83 0.16
CA VAL A 53 -19.63 -15.06 -0.61
C VAL A 53 -19.60 -13.58 -0.21
N ALA A 54 -19.53 -13.28 1.09
CA ALA A 54 -19.39 -11.91 1.57
C ALA A 54 -18.09 -11.25 1.08
N ALA A 55 -16.96 -11.96 1.13
CA ALA A 55 -15.68 -11.47 0.62
C ALA A 55 -15.72 -11.26 -0.90
N PHE A 56 -16.40 -12.14 -1.64
CA PHE A 56 -16.60 -11.99 -3.08
C PHE A 56 -17.46 -10.76 -3.41
N LEU A 57 -18.56 -10.54 -2.68
CA LEU A 57 -19.40 -9.35 -2.81
C LEU A 57 -18.60 -8.07 -2.49
N ILE A 58 -17.82 -8.07 -1.40
CA ILE A 58 -16.95 -6.95 -1.03
C ILE A 58 -15.86 -6.71 -2.09
N ALA A 59 -15.30 -7.76 -2.69
CA ALA A 59 -14.33 -7.66 -3.78
C ALA A 59 -14.93 -7.12 -5.08
N LEU A 60 -16.25 -7.23 -5.25
CA LEU A 60 -16.99 -6.70 -6.40
C LEU A 60 -17.41 -5.22 -6.22
N LEU A 61 -17.37 -4.69 -5.00
CA LEU A 61 -17.74 -3.32 -4.69
C LEU A 61 -16.77 -2.25 -5.24
N PRO A 62 -15.43 -2.42 -5.16
CA PRO A 62 -14.53 -1.52 -5.85
C PRO A 62 -14.69 -1.76 -7.37
N ARG A 63 -14.93 -0.69 -8.14
CA ARG A 63 -15.04 -0.71 -9.62
C ARG A 63 -13.68 -0.98 -10.28
N ILE A 64 -13.08 -2.12 -9.99
CA ILE A 64 -11.81 -2.58 -10.56
C ILE A 64 -12.11 -3.19 -11.93
N PRO A 65 -11.26 -3.01 -12.96
CA PRO A 65 -11.42 -3.74 -14.22
C PRO A 65 -11.46 -5.25 -13.96
N PHE A 66 -12.54 -5.89 -14.43
CA PHE A 66 -12.82 -7.33 -14.26
C PHE A 66 -11.62 -8.22 -14.63
N MET A 67 -10.83 -7.83 -15.65
CA MET A 67 -9.63 -8.55 -16.07
C MET A 67 -8.53 -8.61 -15.00
N ARG A 68 -8.41 -7.62 -14.12
CA ARG A 68 -7.43 -7.64 -13.02
C ARG A 68 -7.89 -8.57 -11.91
N LEU A 69 -9.19 -8.58 -11.61
CA LEU A 69 -9.80 -9.51 -10.66
C LEU A 69 -9.63 -10.97 -11.14
N VAL A 70 -9.95 -11.25 -12.41
CA VAL A 70 -9.81 -12.59 -12.99
C VAL A 70 -8.37 -13.07 -13.00
N LYS A 71 -7.39 -12.24 -13.37
CA LYS A 71 -5.96 -12.63 -13.31
C LYS A 71 -5.49 -12.90 -11.88
N SER A 72 -5.87 -12.04 -10.93
CA SER A 72 -5.53 -12.23 -9.51
C SER A 72 -6.18 -13.51 -8.95
N LEU A 73 -7.43 -13.77 -9.35
CA LEU A 73 -8.16 -14.96 -8.92
C LEU A 73 -7.59 -16.22 -9.54
N LEU A 74 -7.22 -16.22 -10.82
CA LEU A 74 -6.60 -17.36 -11.50
C LEU A 74 -5.28 -17.74 -10.84
N PHE A 75 -4.41 -16.75 -10.58
CA PHE A 75 -3.14 -16.98 -9.90
C PHE A 75 -3.35 -17.47 -8.45
N SER A 76 -4.31 -16.88 -7.72
CA SER A 76 -4.65 -17.31 -6.37
C SER A 76 -5.25 -18.72 -6.33
N VAL A 77 -6.14 -19.07 -7.26
CA VAL A 77 -6.76 -20.40 -7.34
C VAL A 77 -5.73 -21.45 -7.72
N MET A 78 -4.74 -21.13 -8.56
CA MET A 78 -3.62 -22.02 -8.86
C MET A 78 -2.80 -22.33 -7.61
N ILE A 79 -2.41 -21.31 -6.83
CA ILE A 79 -1.67 -21.49 -5.57
C ILE A 79 -2.50 -22.28 -4.56
N VAL A 80 -3.77 -21.91 -4.38
CA VAL A 80 -4.68 -22.61 -3.47
C VAL A 80 -4.87 -24.06 -3.89
N GLY A 81 -5.08 -24.32 -5.18
CA GLY A 81 -5.24 -25.67 -5.73
C GLY A 81 -4.01 -26.53 -5.48
N LEU A 82 -2.80 -25.96 -5.63
CA LEU A 82 -1.56 -26.65 -5.30
C LEU A 82 -1.48 -26.99 -3.81
N VAL A 83 -1.82 -26.06 -2.92
CA VAL A 83 -1.82 -26.27 -1.47
C VAL A 83 -2.84 -27.36 -1.07
N VAL A 84 -4.03 -27.35 -1.67
CA VAL A 84 -5.05 -28.37 -1.45
C VAL A 84 -4.58 -29.73 -1.95
N ALA A 85 -3.94 -29.81 -3.13
CA ALA A 85 -3.42 -31.04 -3.68
C ALA A 85 -2.33 -31.67 -2.80
N ILE A 86 -1.42 -30.84 -2.27
CA ILE A 86 -0.37 -31.30 -1.34
C ILE A 86 -0.99 -31.78 -0.01
N MET A 87 -1.98 -31.07 0.51
CA MET A 87 -2.69 -31.45 1.75
C MET A 87 -3.53 -32.72 1.58
N ALA A 88 -4.18 -32.88 0.43
CA ALA A 88 -4.94 -34.07 0.08
C ALA A 88 -4.06 -35.31 -0.02
N TRP A 89 -2.80 -35.15 -0.45
CA TRP A 89 -1.82 -36.23 -0.48
C TRP A 89 -1.34 -36.64 0.92
N GLN A 90 -1.13 -35.68 1.84
CA GLN A 90 -0.46 -35.95 3.11
C GLN A 90 -1.36 -36.20 4.32
N GLN A 91 -2.58 -35.66 4.35
CA GLN A 91 -3.41 -35.72 5.55
C GLN A 91 -4.83 -36.20 5.27
N ASP A 92 -5.67 -35.31 4.73
CA ASP A 92 -7.11 -35.53 4.59
C ASP A 92 -7.71 -34.50 3.63
N LEU A 93 -8.47 -34.96 2.64
CA LEU A 93 -9.04 -34.11 1.57
C LEU A 93 -9.94 -33.01 2.14
N THR A 94 -10.71 -33.33 3.18
CA THR A 94 -11.66 -32.39 3.80
C THR A 94 -10.95 -31.22 4.46
N ARG A 95 -9.84 -31.46 5.16
CA ARG A 95 -9.03 -30.40 5.79
C ARG A 95 -8.34 -29.52 4.75
N GLY A 96 -7.88 -30.13 3.65
CA GLY A 96 -7.33 -29.41 2.51
C GLY A 96 -8.35 -28.41 1.93
N ILE A 97 -9.58 -28.86 1.65
CA ILE A 97 -10.65 -28.01 1.11
C ILE A 97 -10.97 -26.84 2.06
N HIS A 98 -11.08 -27.09 3.37
CA HIS A 98 -11.28 -26.03 4.36
C HIS A 98 -10.14 -24.99 4.32
N PHE A 99 -8.89 -25.43 4.23
CA PHE A 99 -7.76 -24.52 4.18
C PHE A 99 -7.75 -23.70 2.88
N GLY A 100 -8.02 -24.35 1.75
CA GLY A 100 -8.07 -23.68 0.45
C GLY A 100 -9.16 -22.62 0.37
N MET A 101 -10.36 -22.93 0.88
CA MET A 101 -11.47 -21.98 0.91
C MET A 101 -11.19 -20.77 1.81
N ARG A 102 -10.49 -20.98 2.91
CA ARG A 102 -10.03 -19.92 3.81
C ARG A 102 -9.01 -19.02 3.14
N LEU A 103 -7.98 -19.60 2.51
CA LEU A 103 -6.97 -18.83 1.79
C LEU A 103 -7.62 -18.00 0.69
N LEU A 104 -8.53 -18.59 -0.09
CA LEU A 104 -9.24 -17.88 -1.16
C LEU A 104 -10.03 -16.68 -0.61
N THR A 105 -10.76 -16.87 0.48
CA THR A 105 -11.52 -15.81 1.17
C THR A 105 -10.61 -14.66 1.61
N LEU A 106 -9.47 -14.98 2.25
CA LEU A 106 -8.51 -13.99 2.72
C LEU A 106 -7.83 -13.24 1.55
N VAL A 107 -7.48 -13.94 0.48
CA VAL A 107 -6.87 -13.30 -0.70
C VAL A 107 -7.86 -12.35 -1.38
N LEU A 108 -9.11 -12.76 -1.56
CA LEU A 108 -10.17 -11.90 -2.11
C LEU A 108 -10.35 -10.63 -1.25
N LEU A 109 -10.41 -10.79 0.06
CA LEU A 109 -10.56 -9.65 0.98
C LEU A 109 -9.33 -8.74 0.98
N ALA A 110 -8.13 -9.31 1.03
CA ALA A 110 -6.88 -8.55 0.96
C ALA A 110 -6.75 -7.79 -0.34
N PHE A 111 -7.14 -8.40 -1.47
CA PHE A 111 -7.20 -7.74 -2.77
C PHE A 111 -8.19 -6.57 -2.77
N ALA A 112 -9.39 -6.77 -2.22
CA ALA A 112 -10.41 -5.71 -2.11
C ALA A 112 -9.92 -4.53 -1.25
N VAL A 113 -9.29 -4.80 -0.10
CA VAL A 113 -8.70 -3.77 0.77
C VAL A 113 -7.56 -3.05 0.06
N THR A 114 -6.65 -3.78 -0.58
CA THR A 114 -5.51 -3.22 -1.31
C THR A 114 -5.96 -2.33 -2.46
N ALA A 115 -6.94 -2.77 -3.25
CA ALA A 115 -7.48 -2.02 -4.37
C ALA A 115 -8.28 -0.78 -3.94
N SER A 116 -8.87 -0.79 -2.75
CA SER A 116 -9.71 0.30 -2.23
C SER A 116 -9.01 1.23 -1.24
N THR A 117 -7.70 1.06 -1.02
CA THR A 117 -6.92 1.87 -0.06
C THR A 117 -5.73 2.54 -0.73
N THR A 118 -5.58 3.84 -0.51
CA THR A 118 -4.43 4.61 -1.03
C THR A 118 -3.26 4.61 -0.04
N PHE A 119 -2.03 4.73 -0.55
CA PHE A 119 -0.81 4.76 0.30
C PHE A 119 -0.87 5.81 1.44
N PRO A 120 -1.34 7.06 1.21
CA PRO A 120 -1.47 8.03 2.31
C PRO A 120 -2.50 7.62 3.36
N GLN A 121 -3.57 6.93 2.98
CA GLN A 121 -4.57 6.43 3.94
C GLN A 121 -4.02 5.29 4.79
N MET A 122 -3.23 4.39 4.21
CA MET A 122 -2.53 3.33 4.96
C MET A 122 -1.58 3.92 6.00
N LEU A 123 -0.84 4.96 5.63
CA LEU A 123 0.09 5.63 6.53
C LEU A 123 -0.60 6.28 7.73
N ARG A 124 -1.78 6.89 7.54
CA ARG A 124 -2.58 7.44 8.66
C ARG A 124 -3.02 6.37 9.65
N VAL A 125 -3.33 5.17 9.17
CA VAL A 125 -3.66 4.03 10.05
C VAL A 125 -2.43 3.60 10.83
N PHE A 126 -1.28 3.52 10.16
CA PHE A 126 0.01 3.24 10.79
C PHE A 126 0.35 4.27 11.87
N GLU A 127 0.17 5.56 11.60
CA GLU A 127 0.39 6.64 12.57
C GLU A 127 -0.46 6.47 13.83
N LYS A 128 -1.75 6.11 13.68
CA LYS A 128 -2.62 5.80 14.82
C LYS A 128 -2.15 4.60 15.65
N ILE A 129 -1.56 3.59 15.01
CA ILE A 129 -1.02 2.40 15.69
C ILE A 129 0.28 2.74 16.43
N VAL A 130 1.08 3.67 15.92
CA VAL A 130 2.34 4.11 16.53
C VAL A 130 2.15 5.18 17.60
N ALA A 131 1.04 5.94 17.57
CA ALA A 131 0.69 6.94 18.58
C ALA A 131 0.78 6.49 20.06
N PRO A 132 0.35 5.28 20.48
CA PRO A 132 0.52 4.83 21.87
C PRO A 132 1.99 4.62 22.27
N LEU A 133 2.91 4.45 21.32
CA LEU A 133 4.34 4.28 21.60
C LEU A 133 5.01 5.55 22.14
N ARG A 134 4.30 6.69 22.15
CA ARG A 134 4.69 7.93 22.85
C ARG A 134 5.01 7.70 24.32
N TRP A 135 4.32 6.76 24.95
CA TRP A 135 4.51 6.45 26.37
C TRP A 135 5.86 5.78 26.66
N VAL A 136 6.55 5.24 25.65
CA VAL A 136 7.87 4.61 25.77
C VAL A 136 9.00 5.62 25.48
N GLY A 137 8.70 6.91 25.37
CA GLY A 137 9.69 7.98 25.16
C GLY A 137 10.05 8.24 23.69
N VAL A 138 9.33 7.65 22.74
CA VAL A 138 9.51 7.91 21.30
C VAL A 138 8.84 9.23 20.91
N ASN A 139 9.60 10.15 20.28
CA ASN A 139 9.05 11.39 19.74
C ASN A 139 8.26 11.12 18.44
N THR A 140 6.96 10.90 18.57
CA THR A 140 6.07 10.68 17.41
C THR A 140 5.92 11.88 16.49
N GLU A 141 6.22 13.10 16.95
CA GLU A 141 6.12 14.31 16.12
C GLU A 141 7.21 14.32 15.05
N ASN A 142 8.44 13.95 15.41
CA ASN A 142 9.53 13.79 14.43
C ASN A 142 9.21 12.69 13.42
N ILE A 143 8.58 11.60 13.87
CA ILE A 143 8.20 10.47 13.00
C ILE A 143 7.10 10.89 12.02
N SER A 144 6.02 11.54 12.49
CA SER A 144 4.93 11.98 11.62
C SER A 144 5.42 12.99 10.59
N MET A 145 6.30 13.91 11.00
CA MET A 145 6.94 14.88 10.12
C MET A 145 7.79 14.20 9.05
N ALA A 146 8.68 13.27 9.44
CA ALA A 146 9.51 12.52 8.52
C ALA A 146 8.66 11.74 7.50
N MET A 147 7.62 11.05 7.96
CA MET A 147 6.71 10.30 7.09
C MET A 147 5.93 11.20 6.13
N ALA A 148 5.42 12.35 6.60
CA ALA A 148 4.72 13.31 5.75
C ALA A 148 5.63 13.86 4.65
N LEU A 149 6.88 14.17 5.00
CA LEU A 149 7.90 14.58 4.04
C LEU A 149 8.21 13.46 3.04
N THR A 150 8.39 12.23 3.51
CA THR A 150 8.64 11.05 2.64
C THR A 150 7.51 10.85 1.63
N VAL A 151 6.26 10.87 2.06
CA VAL A 151 5.10 10.69 1.17
C VAL A 151 5.09 11.75 0.07
N ARG A 152 5.45 13.00 0.40
CA ARG A 152 5.55 14.08 -0.58
C ARG A 152 6.78 13.96 -1.47
N PHE A 153 7.87 13.38 -0.96
CA PHE A 153 9.11 13.18 -1.68
C PHE A 153 9.02 12.06 -2.73
N VAL A 154 8.22 11.01 -2.49
CA VAL A 154 8.06 9.89 -3.44
C VAL A 154 7.61 10.36 -4.85
N PRO A 155 6.55 11.17 -5.00
CA PRO A 155 6.19 11.74 -6.31
C PRO A 155 7.30 12.59 -6.93
N HIS A 156 8.01 13.37 -6.12
CA HIS A 156 9.11 14.22 -6.58
C HIS A 156 10.28 13.39 -7.12
N LEU A 157 10.69 12.34 -6.39
CA LEU A 157 11.72 11.39 -6.81
C LEU A 157 11.33 10.65 -8.09
N MET A 158 10.05 10.29 -8.25
CA MET A 158 9.54 9.70 -9.48
C MET A 158 9.64 10.67 -10.68
N GLY A 159 9.43 11.97 -10.45
CA GLY A 159 9.68 13.01 -11.47
C GLY A 159 11.15 13.06 -11.88
N MET A 160 12.06 13.15 -10.90
CA MET A 160 13.51 13.14 -11.17
C MET A 160 13.96 11.87 -11.89
N TYR A 161 13.44 10.71 -11.51
CA TYR A 161 13.71 9.45 -12.18
C TYR A 161 13.30 9.48 -13.66
N ARG A 162 12.10 9.99 -13.97
CA ARG A 162 11.60 10.08 -15.35
C ARG A 162 12.46 11.01 -16.20
N GLU A 163 12.79 12.20 -15.70
CA GLU A 163 13.66 13.15 -16.40
C GLU A 163 15.04 12.54 -16.69
N VAL A 164 15.67 11.91 -15.70
CA VAL A 164 16.98 11.26 -15.88
C VAL A 164 16.86 10.11 -16.87
N ARG A 165 15.81 9.28 -16.76
CA ARG A 165 15.57 8.16 -17.68
C ARG A 165 15.40 8.65 -19.12
N GLU A 166 14.61 9.69 -19.36
CA GLU A 166 14.42 10.27 -20.69
C GLU A 166 15.72 10.85 -21.26
N ALA A 167 16.52 11.53 -20.44
CA ALA A 167 17.83 12.03 -20.85
C ALA A 167 18.81 10.90 -21.22
N GLN A 168 18.78 9.77 -20.50
CA GLN A 168 19.64 8.62 -20.83
C GLN A 168 19.15 7.86 -22.06
N ILE A 169 17.83 7.78 -22.29
CA ILE A 169 17.26 7.21 -23.52
C ILE A 169 17.73 8.01 -24.74
N ALA A 170 17.69 9.35 -24.67
CA ALA A 170 18.20 10.21 -25.75
C ALA A 170 19.71 10.02 -26.03
N ARG A 171 20.47 9.52 -25.05
CA ARG A 171 21.90 9.21 -25.18
C ARG A 171 22.18 7.77 -25.62
N GLY A 172 21.15 6.96 -25.85
CA GLY A 172 21.30 5.53 -26.17
C GLY A 172 21.77 4.67 -24.99
N LEU A 173 21.69 5.17 -23.75
CA LEU A 173 22.19 4.52 -22.53
C LEU A 173 21.08 3.84 -21.71
N GLU A 174 19.95 3.52 -22.34
CA GLU A 174 18.74 3.00 -21.70
C GLU A 174 18.93 1.71 -20.88
N ARG A 175 19.91 0.86 -21.27
CA ARG A 175 20.24 -0.40 -20.58
C ARG A 175 21.35 -0.26 -19.53
N ASN A 176 21.99 0.90 -19.44
CA ASN A 176 23.07 1.11 -18.51
C ASN A 176 22.52 1.64 -17.18
N ALA A 177 22.36 0.73 -16.21
CA ALA A 177 21.87 1.06 -14.88
C ALA A 177 22.75 2.11 -14.17
N VAL A 178 24.07 2.06 -14.37
CA VAL A 178 25.01 3.03 -13.77
C VAL A 178 24.77 4.43 -14.32
N ALA A 179 24.54 4.56 -15.63
CA ALA A 179 24.25 5.84 -16.30
C ALA A 179 22.95 6.50 -15.81
N LEU A 180 22.00 5.71 -15.30
CA LEU A 180 20.75 6.21 -14.71
C LEU A 180 20.91 6.52 -13.21
N ILE A 181 21.50 5.59 -12.45
CA ILE A 181 21.55 5.66 -10.99
C ILE A 181 22.45 6.80 -10.52
N VAL A 182 23.63 6.98 -11.13
CA VAL A 182 24.60 7.99 -10.67
C VAL A 182 24.00 9.41 -10.72
N PRO A 183 23.43 9.90 -11.84
CA PRO A 183 22.79 11.21 -11.86
C PRO A 183 21.60 11.34 -10.92
N LEU A 184 20.82 10.28 -10.73
CA LEU A 184 19.67 10.27 -9.84
C LEU A 184 20.09 10.44 -8.37
N ILE A 185 21.16 9.75 -7.94
CA ILE A 185 21.71 9.88 -6.59
C ILE A 185 22.20 11.32 -6.36
N PHE A 186 22.99 11.90 -7.27
CA PHE A 186 23.46 13.28 -7.12
C PHE A 186 22.31 14.29 -7.02
N ARG A 187 21.27 14.16 -7.86
CA ARG A 187 20.08 15.02 -7.77
C ARG A 187 19.36 14.83 -6.43
N THR A 188 19.19 13.60 -5.99
CA THR A 188 18.52 13.27 -4.73
C THR A 188 19.28 13.82 -3.52
N LEU A 189 20.61 13.69 -3.48
CA LEU A 189 21.46 14.23 -2.42
C LEU A 189 21.36 15.76 -2.36
N LYS A 190 21.43 16.43 -3.51
CA LYS A 190 21.26 17.89 -3.58
C LYS A 190 19.89 18.33 -3.07
N THR A 191 18.82 17.63 -3.45
CA THR A 191 17.48 17.93 -2.95
C THR A 191 17.38 17.68 -1.44
N SER A 192 17.99 16.61 -0.92
CA SER A 192 18.02 16.33 0.52
C SER A 192 18.76 17.42 1.29
N GLU A 193 19.88 17.91 0.77
CA GLU A 193 20.63 19.01 1.37
C GLU A 193 19.82 20.31 1.40
N GLN A 194 19.12 20.62 0.30
CA GLN A 194 18.20 21.77 0.25
C GLN A 194 17.07 21.65 1.26
N VAL A 195 16.50 20.45 1.42
CA VAL A 195 15.45 20.19 2.41
C VAL A 195 15.99 20.32 3.83
N ALA A 196 17.18 19.78 4.12
CA ALA A 196 17.83 19.91 5.41
C ALA A 196 18.12 21.39 5.76
N GLN A 197 18.71 22.15 4.84
CA GLN A 197 18.94 23.59 5.02
C GLN A 197 17.63 24.36 5.25
N ALA A 198 16.55 24.00 4.56
CA ALA A 198 15.24 24.62 4.76
C ALA A 198 14.61 24.26 6.12
N LEU A 199 14.85 23.05 6.62
CA LEU A 199 14.44 22.64 7.97
C LEU A 199 15.24 23.39 9.04
N ASP A 200 16.56 23.51 8.87
CA ASP A 200 17.43 24.24 9.78
C ASP A 200 17.06 25.73 9.85
N ALA A 201 16.78 26.36 8.71
CA ALA A 201 16.35 27.75 8.61
C ALA A 201 14.99 28.03 9.28
N ARG A 202 14.11 27.02 9.35
CA ARG A 202 12.82 27.10 10.06
C ARG A 202 12.93 26.81 11.56
N SER A 203 14.14 26.63 12.09
CA SER A 203 14.46 26.35 13.50
C SER A 203 13.92 25.02 14.03
N PHE A 204 14.18 23.92 13.33
CA PHE A 204 13.90 22.57 13.86
C PHE A 204 15.03 22.01 14.76
N ASN A 205 16.27 22.50 14.64
CA ASN A 205 17.43 22.02 15.42
C ASN A 205 17.52 22.54 16.87
N THR A 206 16.67 23.48 17.29
CA THR A 206 16.72 24.03 18.67
C THR A 206 16.01 23.14 19.70
N GLN A 207 15.10 22.25 19.29
CA GLN A 207 14.32 21.41 20.20
C GLN A 207 15.13 20.21 20.76
N GLU A 208 16.00 19.58 19.97
CA GLU A 208 16.79 18.42 20.45
C GLU A 208 17.96 18.80 21.36
N ARG A 209 18.49 20.03 21.27
CA ARG A 209 19.57 20.49 22.17
C ARG A 209 19.07 20.95 23.54
N GLY A 210 17.78 21.23 23.71
CA GLY A 210 17.20 21.67 24.98
C GLY A 210 16.93 20.56 26.00
N ASN A 211 16.77 19.31 25.55
CA ASN A 211 16.30 18.21 26.41
C ASN A 211 17.43 17.28 26.93
N ARG A 212 18.70 17.59 26.65
CA ARG A 212 19.86 16.82 27.18
C ARG A 212 20.46 17.47 28.44
N LYS A 213 19.78 18.44 29.04
CA LYS A 213 20.21 19.18 30.25
C LYS A 213 19.17 19.20 31.38
N ARG A 214 18.28 18.22 31.46
CA ARG A 214 17.43 18.04 32.65
C ARG A 214 17.40 16.57 33.06
#